data_AF-A0A6P2C239-F1
#
_entry.id   AF-A0A6P2C239-F1
#
_cell.length_a   1.000
_cell.length_b   1.000
_cell.length_c   1.000
_cell.angle_alpha   90.00
_cell.angle_beta   90.00
_cell.angle_gamma   90.00
#
_symmetry.space_group_name_H-M   'P 1'
#
loop_
_entity.id
_entity.type
_entity.pdbx_description
1 polymer ?
#
loop_
_entity_poly.entity_id
_entity_poly.type
_entity_poly.pdbx_seq_one_letter_code
_entity_poly.pdbx_strand_id
1 'polypeptide(L)'
;MLKSALYAAGRALAVLVAFVAIGLPVLAYGGESGAQEQPPALFGTIYLAWMAGVIAHEFGHLLACRALGAQVTAFRIGGNRALIRFRAGTVQVSLGWPNQGRVTYTGAYSVWRRAVITLAGGLVDLLLAGLVLAGSAVASRHGTPPLAVSAADGLALGGFLSLLPYRSRSGRPTDGARLLELRSGIGAARLQAARLTVSQLLNTGRTVELLELHAGLDVPGGRLTEPQAAQLVSLEHSVALLPGRLPDDAVRLIERRVSPLAQRQDLEPAAVIACLTLALLRLRQGDAHGQEEAERLCERVLARKDLTDGVRHTALAAVIMSRQARGLPYADVRAMTAARPATGEDIPEVRAAVLSAIFDPEAALRAFRRGDPGVRLGAGDIAMLLRRQGRFDELLELHTGFGMPAGPHARVLARSLHSVEYNVLLMPDLPPGVLDEAASRVQWIVASYPHDQRKEPVHHAAFAHTLALARLRQGRFGEVEPLCASALAADVGQENRATVLATIALARRALGQPHADVLAEAVALSSDADLVAEAQPIQPARESQPFGTR
;
A
#
# COMPACT_ATOMS: atom_id res chain seq x y z
N MET A 1 -4.94 2.88 -26.23
CA MET A 1 -5.02 3.57 -27.53
C MET A 1 -5.54 5.00 -27.39
N LEU A 2 -6.70 5.24 -26.76
CA LEU A 2 -7.26 6.60 -26.58
C LEU A 2 -6.30 7.63 -25.95
N LYS A 3 -5.60 7.28 -24.86
CA LYS A 3 -4.62 8.18 -24.21
C LYS A 3 -3.48 8.60 -25.15
N SER A 4 -2.93 7.66 -25.91
CA SER A 4 -1.85 7.95 -26.88
C SER A 4 -2.36 8.83 -28.02
N ALA A 5 -3.59 8.60 -28.50
CA ALA A 5 -4.23 9.44 -29.50
C ALA A 5 -4.46 10.88 -28.99
N LEU A 6 -4.95 11.04 -27.75
CA LEU A 6 -5.10 12.35 -27.11
C LEU A 6 -3.76 13.08 -26.97
N TYR A 7 -2.68 12.35 -26.62
CA TYR A 7 -1.34 12.94 -26.52
C TYR A 7 -0.77 13.35 -27.88
N ALA A 8 -1.03 12.58 -28.93
CA ALA A 8 -0.66 12.94 -30.29
C ALA A 8 -1.44 14.18 -30.78
N ALA A 9 -2.75 14.19 -30.57
CA ALA A 9 -3.62 15.31 -30.93
C ALA A 9 -3.24 16.59 -30.17
N GLY A 10 -3.02 16.50 -28.85
CA GLY A 10 -2.58 17.63 -28.03
C GLY A 10 -1.25 18.21 -28.49
N ARG A 11 -0.30 17.36 -28.91
CA ARG A 11 0.99 17.81 -29.47
C ARG A 11 0.84 18.47 -30.84
N ALA A 12 0.00 17.93 -31.72
CA ALA A 12 -0.26 18.54 -33.03
C ALA A 12 -0.91 19.92 -32.88
N LEU A 13 -1.91 20.03 -31.99
CA LEU A 13 -2.57 21.30 -31.67
C LEU A 13 -1.59 22.31 -31.05
N ALA A 14 -0.72 21.87 -30.14
CA ALA A 14 0.31 22.71 -29.55
C ALA A 14 1.24 23.34 -30.59
N VAL A 15 1.67 22.55 -31.58
CA VAL A 15 2.52 23.04 -32.69
C VAL A 15 1.75 24.04 -33.54
N LEU A 16 0.50 23.74 -33.91
CA LEU A 16 -0.34 24.63 -34.71
C LEU A 16 -0.56 25.99 -34.01
N VAL A 17 -0.93 25.97 -32.73
CA VAL A 17 -1.18 27.19 -31.94
C VAL A 17 0.10 28.02 -31.82
N ALA A 18 1.26 27.40 -31.62
CA ALA A 18 2.54 28.13 -31.61
C ALA A 18 2.85 28.80 -32.95
N PHE A 19 2.62 28.10 -34.08
CA PHE A 19 2.80 28.70 -35.41
C PHE A 19 1.86 29.88 -35.65
N VAL A 20 0.59 29.75 -35.27
CA VAL A 20 -0.41 30.84 -35.41
C VAL A 20 -0.04 32.02 -34.53
N ALA A 21 0.28 31.81 -33.25
CA ALA A 21 0.62 32.89 -32.32
C ALA A 21 1.89 33.66 -32.74
N ILE A 22 2.85 33.00 -33.37
CA ILE A 22 4.09 33.64 -33.87
C ILE A 22 3.86 34.34 -35.21
N GLY A 23 3.06 33.76 -36.11
CA GLY A 23 2.82 34.29 -37.46
C GLY A 23 1.75 35.38 -37.53
N LEU A 24 0.72 35.32 -36.69
CA LEU A 24 -0.43 36.24 -36.74
C LEU A 24 -0.03 37.70 -36.47
N PRO A 25 0.82 38.04 -35.48
CA PRO A 25 1.25 39.42 -35.27
C PRO A 25 2.00 39.99 -36.48
N VAL A 26 2.79 39.17 -37.17
CA VAL A 26 3.51 39.60 -38.39
C VAL A 26 2.54 39.91 -39.52
N LEU A 27 1.51 39.06 -39.71
CA LEU A 27 0.50 39.25 -40.74
C LEU A 27 -0.46 40.41 -40.43
N ALA A 28 -0.86 40.55 -39.16
CA ALA A 28 -1.80 41.56 -38.71
C ALA A 28 -1.20 42.97 -38.74
N TYR A 29 0.09 43.11 -38.40
CA TYR A 29 0.74 44.41 -38.27
C TYR A 29 1.74 44.71 -39.41
N GLY A 30 2.07 43.76 -40.29
CA GLY A 30 3.04 43.96 -41.37
C GLY A 30 2.66 45.02 -42.43
N GLY A 31 1.42 45.53 -42.42
CA GLY A 31 0.94 46.60 -43.30
C GLY A 31 0.86 47.99 -42.65
N GLU A 32 1.07 48.12 -41.33
CA GLU A 32 1.02 49.42 -40.64
C GLU A 32 2.40 50.08 -40.66
N SER A 33 2.43 51.37 -41.02
CA SER A 33 3.66 52.16 -41.29
C SER A 33 4.66 52.17 -40.13
N GLY A 34 4.21 51.95 -38.88
CA GLY A 34 5.07 51.87 -37.70
C GLY A 34 5.56 50.47 -37.33
N ALA A 35 4.95 49.41 -37.85
CA ALA A 35 5.29 48.02 -37.52
C ALA A 35 6.26 47.38 -38.54
N GLN A 36 6.32 47.90 -39.77
CA GLN A 36 7.30 47.49 -40.79
C GLN A 36 8.75 47.72 -40.36
N GLU A 37 9.03 48.67 -39.46
CA GLU A 37 10.39 49.03 -39.08
C GLU A 37 11.00 48.15 -37.97
N GLN A 38 10.20 47.37 -37.21
CA GLN A 38 10.72 46.64 -36.04
C GLN A 38 10.13 45.23 -35.75
N PRO A 39 10.08 44.28 -36.71
CA PRO A 39 9.75 42.87 -36.43
C PRO A 39 10.51 42.24 -35.25
N PRO A 40 11.82 42.53 -35.04
CA PRO A 40 12.55 41.99 -33.88
C PRO A 40 11.97 42.42 -32.52
N ALA A 41 11.35 43.60 -32.44
CA ALA A 41 10.76 44.09 -31.19
C ALA A 41 9.49 43.30 -30.80
N LEU A 42 8.65 42.93 -31.79
CA LEU A 42 7.47 42.10 -31.56
C LEU A 42 7.89 40.70 -31.07
N PHE A 43 8.83 40.05 -31.75
CA PHE A 43 9.34 38.74 -31.33
C PHE A 43 10.04 38.78 -29.97
N GLY A 44 10.85 39.82 -29.72
CA GLY A 44 11.49 40.04 -28.42
C GLY A 44 10.45 40.18 -27.31
N THR A 45 9.36 40.92 -27.58
CA THR A 45 8.26 41.11 -26.63
C THR A 45 7.52 39.81 -26.34
N ILE A 46 7.18 39.02 -27.36
CA ILE A 46 6.56 37.70 -27.20
C ILE A 46 7.46 36.80 -26.34
N TYR A 47 8.76 36.76 -26.64
CA TYR A 47 9.72 35.92 -25.92
C TYR A 47 9.87 36.33 -24.45
N LEU A 48 10.02 37.63 -24.17
CA LEU A 48 10.12 38.16 -22.81
C LEU A 48 8.84 37.93 -22.01
N ALA A 49 7.67 38.15 -22.63
CA ALA A 49 6.38 37.90 -22.02
C ALA A 49 6.18 36.41 -21.71
N TRP A 50 6.62 35.52 -22.60
CA TRP A 50 6.62 34.08 -22.35
C TRP A 50 7.52 33.69 -21.16
N MET A 51 8.74 34.26 -21.06
CA MET A 51 9.63 34.03 -19.91
C MET A 51 9.00 34.52 -18.59
N ALA A 52 8.36 35.70 -18.61
CA ALA A 52 7.62 36.21 -17.46
C ALA A 52 6.44 35.32 -17.10
N GLY A 53 5.74 34.80 -18.12
CA GLY A 53 4.69 33.80 -18.01
C GLY A 53 5.16 32.55 -17.27
N VAL A 54 6.31 31.97 -17.63
CA VAL A 54 6.86 30.79 -16.92
C VAL A 54 7.03 31.05 -15.41
N ILE A 55 7.44 32.25 -15.01
CA ILE A 55 7.57 32.61 -13.59
C ILE A 55 6.19 32.71 -12.93
N ALA A 56 5.26 33.43 -13.57
CA ALA A 56 3.90 33.61 -13.09
C ALA A 56 3.13 32.28 -12.99
N HIS A 57 3.30 31.40 -13.97
CA HIS A 57 2.76 30.06 -14.04
C HIS A 57 3.11 29.23 -12.80
N GLU A 58 4.41 29.13 -12.48
CA GLU A 58 4.84 28.38 -11.30
C GLU A 58 4.38 29.06 -10.00
N PHE A 59 4.33 30.39 -9.99
CA PHE A 59 3.77 31.13 -8.88
C PHE A 59 2.29 30.82 -8.67
N GLY A 60 1.52 30.63 -9.74
CA GLY A 60 0.12 30.16 -9.69
C GLY A 60 -0.02 28.82 -8.99
N HIS A 61 0.81 27.82 -9.36
CA HIS A 61 0.84 26.54 -8.65
C HIS A 61 1.22 26.69 -7.18
N LEU A 62 2.22 27.54 -6.87
CA LEU A 62 2.68 27.80 -5.51
C LEU A 62 1.57 28.39 -4.64
N LEU A 63 0.88 29.41 -5.15
CA LEU A 63 -0.26 30.05 -4.48
C LEU A 63 -1.40 29.05 -4.25
N ALA A 64 -1.75 28.26 -5.26
CA ALA A 64 -2.78 27.23 -5.12
C ALA A 64 -2.40 26.17 -4.08
N CYS A 65 -1.13 25.75 -4.01
CA CYS A 65 -0.66 24.85 -2.97
C CYS A 65 -0.85 25.45 -1.58
N ARG A 66 -0.46 26.72 -1.39
CA ARG A 66 -0.61 27.42 -0.10
C ARG A 66 -2.08 27.59 0.29
N ALA A 67 -2.94 28.01 -0.65
CA ALA A 67 -4.37 28.20 -0.41
C ALA A 67 -5.09 26.90 -0.02
N LEU A 68 -4.64 25.75 -0.54
CA LEU A 68 -5.26 24.44 -0.31
C LEU A 68 -4.58 23.62 0.80
N GLY A 69 -3.64 24.22 1.53
CA GLY A 69 -2.89 23.56 2.61
C GLY A 69 -1.96 22.45 2.14
N ALA A 70 -1.55 22.45 0.87
CA ALA A 70 -0.53 21.52 0.36
C ALA A 70 0.87 22.02 0.75
N GLN A 71 1.69 21.14 1.30
CA GLN A 71 3.05 21.48 1.71
C GLN A 71 3.98 21.50 0.50
N VAL A 72 4.50 22.66 0.17
CA VAL A 72 5.46 22.82 -0.93
C VAL A 72 6.84 22.38 -0.43
N THR A 73 7.50 21.50 -1.17
CA THR A 73 8.83 20.98 -0.84
C THR A 73 9.92 21.53 -1.75
N ALA A 74 9.58 21.91 -2.99
CA ALA A 74 10.51 22.57 -3.89
C ALA A 74 9.81 23.54 -4.86
N PHE A 75 10.45 24.67 -5.14
CA PHE A 75 10.05 25.65 -6.14
C PHE A 75 11.21 25.89 -7.10
N ARG A 76 11.03 25.57 -8.38
CA ARG A 76 12.12 25.61 -9.37
C ARG A 76 11.71 26.45 -10.56
N ILE A 77 12.54 27.43 -10.90
CA ILE A 77 12.50 28.15 -12.17
C ILE A 77 13.72 27.71 -12.98
N GLY A 78 13.47 27.12 -14.14
CA GLY A 78 14.45 26.78 -15.15
C GLY A 78 14.87 25.33 -15.26
N GLY A 79 15.92 25.13 -16.08
CA GLY A 79 16.61 23.87 -16.36
C GLY A 79 16.99 23.02 -15.13
N ASN A 80 17.49 21.80 -15.36
CA ASN A 80 18.12 21.01 -14.29
C ASN A 80 19.41 21.68 -13.75
N ARG A 81 20.00 22.61 -14.53
CA ARG A 81 21.14 23.45 -14.13
C ARG A 81 20.59 24.74 -13.50
N ALA A 82 20.56 24.79 -12.17
CA ALA A 82 20.19 25.99 -11.44
C ALA A 82 21.42 26.88 -11.25
N LEU A 83 21.27 28.18 -11.47
CA LEU A 83 22.31 29.18 -11.20
C LEU A 83 22.40 29.47 -9.71
N ILE A 84 21.24 29.57 -9.05
CA ILE A 84 21.13 29.89 -7.63
C ILE A 84 20.25 28.82 -6.97
N ARG A 85 20.71 28.29 -5.84
CA ARG A 85 19.94 27.38 -4.98
C ARG A 85 19.98 27.88 -3.55
N PHE A 86 18.82 28.01 -2.94
CA PHE A 86 18.70 28.34 -1.52
C PHE A 86 17.48 27.65 -0.92
N ARG A 87 17.37 27.68 0.40
CA ARG A 87 16.25 27.09 1.12
C ARG A 87 15.49 28.20 1.82
N ALA A 88 14.18 28.27 1.60
CA ALA A 88 13.28 29.19 2.28
C ALA A 88 12.36 28.36 3.20
N GLY A 89 12.73 28.24 4.48
CA GLY A 89 12.05 27.35 5.42
C GLY A 89 12.18 25.88 5.01
N THR A 90 11.06 25.21 4.75
CA THR A 90 11.04 23.81 4.26
C THR A 90 11.13 23.69 2.74
N VAL A 91 11.11 24.81 2.00
CA VAL A 91 11.06 24.81 0.52
C VAL A 91 12.46 24.95 -0.06
N GLN A 92 12.86 24.01 -0.93
CA GLN A 92 14.06 24.16 -1.75
C GLN A 92 13.74 25.06 -2.96
N VAL A 93 14.37 26.23 -3.03
CA VAL A 93 14.23 27.17 -4.17
C VAL A 93 15.41 27.00 -5.12
N SER A 94 15.15 26.89 -6.41
CA SER A 94 16.18 26.83 -7.45
C SER A 94 15.84 27.78 -8.59
N LEU A 95 16.73 28.72 -8.89
CA LEU A 95 16.56 29.71 -9.94
C LEU A 95 17.60 29.49 -11.04
N GLY A 96 17.15 29.40 -12.28
CA GLY A 96 17.94 29.27 -13.49
C GLY A 96 17.22 29.96 -14.65
N TRP A 97 17.62 29.64 -15.87
CA TRP A 97 17.01 30.24 -17.07
C TRP A 97 15.52 29.88 -17.16
N PRO A 98 14.58 30.84 -17.24
CA PRO A 98 13.14 30.60 -17.08
C PRO A 98 12.48 30.04 -18.36
N ASN A 99 13.04 28.96 -18.90
CA ASN A 99 12.48 28.22 -20.05
C ASN A 99 11.54 27.08 -19.64
N GLN A 100 11.46 26.79 -18.34
CA GLN A 100 10.57 25.81 -17.74
C GLN A 100 10.48 26.11 -16.25
N GLY A 101 9.55 25.48 -15.54
CA GLY A 101 9.47 25.56 -14.09
C GLY A 101 8.96 24.25 -13.48
N ARG A 102 8.97 24.20 -12.14
CA ARG A 102 8.30 23.15 -11.37
C ARG A 102 8.07 23.54 -9.91
N VAL A 103 6.83 23.39 -9.46
CA VAL A 103 6.48 23.26 -8.04
C VAL A 103 6.34 21.77 -7.65
N THR A 104 7.05 21.35 -6.60
CA THR A 104 6.87 20.02 -5.97
C THR A 104 6.18 20.21 -4.63
N TYR A 105 5.15 19.40 -4.36
CA TYR A 105 4.33 19.50 -3.16
C TYR A 105 3.88 18.13 -2.65
N THR A 106 3.47 18.08 -1.39
CA THR A 106 2.81 16.95 -0.70
C THR A 106 1.49 17.44 -0.06
N GLY A 107 0.65 16.53 0.44
CA GLY A 107 -0.56 16.91 1.20
C GLY A 107 -1.83 17.21 0.39
N ALA A 108 -1.79 17.18 -0.95
CA ALA A 108 -2.98 17.34 -1.79
C ALA A 108 -3.67 15.98 -2.05
N TYR A 109 -4.26 15.37 -1.02
CA TYR A 109 -4.82 14.03 -1.12
C TYR A 109 -6.06 13.96 -2.02
N SER A 110 -6.92 14.98 -2.00
CA SER A 110 -8.11 15.01 -2.85
C SER A 110 -7.76 15.29 -4.32
N VAL A 111 -8.52 14.67 -5.20
CA VAL A 111 -8.44 14.82 -6.66
C VAL A 111 -8.72 16.25 -7.07
N TRP A 112 -9.74 16.84 -6.47
CA TRP A 112 -10.12 18.23 -6.71
C TRP A 112 -8.99 19.19 -6.36
N ARG A 113 -8.38 19.08 -5.17
CA ARG A 113 -7.23 19.93 -4.80
C ARG A 113 -6.08 19.80 -5.80
N ARG A 114 -5.77 18.57 -6.25
CA ARG A 114 -4.73 18.36 -7.28
C ARG A 114 -5.12 18.99 -8.61
N ALA A 115 -6.39 18.87 -9.03
CA ALA A 115 -6.87 19.48 -10.26
C ALA A 115 -6.77 21.02 -10.21
N VAL A 116 -7.19 21.63 -9.10
CA VAL A 116 -7.06 23.08 -8.89
C VAL A 116 -5.60 23.51 -8.91
N ILE A 117 -4.72 22.81 -8.18
CA ILE A 117 -3.28 23.12 -8.21
C ILE A 117 -2.73 23.01 -9.62
N THR A 118 -3.06 21.94 -10.35
CA THR A 118 -2.58 21.71 -11.73
C THR A 118 -3.13 22.74 -12.73
N LEU A 119 -4.36 23.21 -12.57
CA LEU A 119 -4.94 24.26 -13.44
C LEU A 119 -4.37 25.66 -13.14
N ALA A 120 -3.97 25.91 -11.90
CA ALA A 120 -3.65 27.27 -11.44
C ALA A 120 -2.56 27.96 -12.25
N GLY A 121 -1.52 27.26 -12.68
CA GLY A 121 -0.44 27.86 -13.47
C GLY A 121 -0.94 28.42 -14.80
N GLY A 122 -1.59 27.58 -15.61
CA GLY A 122 -2.13 28.01 -16.90
C GLY A 122 -3.21 29.09 -16.79
N LEU A 123 -4.02 29.05 -15.72
CA LEU A 123 -5.04 30.09 -15.47
C LEU A 123 -4.42 31.45 -15.11
N VAL A 124 -3.29 31.48 -14.38
CA VAL A 124 -2.57 32.72 -14.08
C VAL A 124 -2.01 33.35 -15.35
N ASP A 125 -1.44 32.56 -16.25
CA ASP A 125 -0.92 33.06 -17.53
C ASP A 125 -2.04 33.70 -18.38
N LEU A 126 -3.19 33.03 -18.48
CA LEU A 126 -4.36 33.53 -19.22
C LEU A 126 -4.95 34.79 -18.59
N LEU A 127 -4.99 34.85 -17.24
CA LEU A 127 -5.44 36.03 -16.52
C LEU A 127 -4.53 37.23 -16.78
N LEU A 128 -3.21 37.03 -16.72
CA LEU A 128 -2.24 38.09 -17.00
C LEU A 128 -2.33 38.57 -18.45
N ALA A 129 -2.52 37.66 -19.42
CA ALA A 129 -2.76 38.04 -20.81
C ALA A 129 -3.99 38.95 -20.96
N GLY A 130 -5.11 38.59 -20.30
CA GLY A 130 -6.33 39.39 -20.28
C GLY A 130 -6.12 40.77 -19.64
N LEU A 131 -5.35 40.85 -18.55
CA LEU A 131 -5.04 42.11 -17.88
C LEU A 131 -4.16 43.04 -18.74
N VAL A 132 -3.19 42.50 -19.48
CA VAL A 132 -2.36 43.27 -20.43
C VAL A 132 -3.23 43.87 -21.55
N LEU A 133 -4.15 43.08 -22.12
CA LEU A 133 -5.07 43.58 -23.14
C LEU A 133 -6.05 44.64 -22.59
N ALA A 134 -6.63 44.40 -21.42
CA ALA A 134 -7.55 45.35 -20.80
C ALA A 134 -6.87 46.67 -20.43
N GLY A 135 -5.69 46.60 -19.80
CA GLY A 135 -4.92 47.79 -19.42
C GLY A 135 -4.47 48.62 -20.61
N SER A 136 -4.08 47.96 -21.70
CA SER A 136 -3.67 48.65 -22.93
C SER A 136 -4.84 49.26 -23.70
N ALA A 137 -6.01 48.62 -23.69
CA ALA A 137 -7.24 49.20 -24.26
C ALA A 137 -7.69 50.46 -23.49
N VAL A 138 -7.53 50.49 -22.16
CA VAL A 138 -7.86 51.66 -21.34
C VAL A 138 -6.86 52.79 -21.54
N ALA A 139 -5.57 52.48 -21.67
CA ALA A 139 -4.51 53.47 -21.83
C ALA A 139 -4.53 54.15 -23.22
N SER A 140 -4.97 53.44 -24.26
CA SER A 140 -4.89 53.92 -25.63
C SER A 140 -6.23 54.40 -26.17
N ARG A 141 -6.39 55.72 -26.30
CA ARG A 141 -7.56 56.33 -26.99
C ARG A 141 -7.63 56.03 -28.49
N HIS A 142 -6.56 55.50 -29.09
CA HIS A 142 -6.42 55.25 -30.53
C HIS A 142 -6.19 53.76 -30.89
N GLY A 143 -6.54 52.83 -30.00
CA GLY A 143 -6.43 51.39 -30.25
C GLY A 143 -5.25 50.72 -29.54
N THR A 144 -5.29 49.39 -29.43
CA THR A 144 -4.33 48.60 -28.64
C THR A 144 -2.95 48.59 -29.31
N PRO A 145 -1.86 48.99 -28.62
CA PRO A 145 -0.54 49.02 -29.21
C PRO A 145 -0.05 47.59 -29.57
N PRO A 146 0.57 47.39 -30.73
CA PRO A 146 1.03 46.06 -31.21
C PRO A 146 1.92 45.30 -30.22
N LEU A 147 2.70 46.01 -29.41
CA LEU A 147 3.55 45.42 -28.37
C LEU A 147 2.73 44.82 -27.21
N ALA A 148 1.60 45.45 -26.83
CA ALA A 148 0.75 44.91 -25.78
C ALA A 148 0.03 43.64 -26.24
N VAL A 149 -0.43 43.61 -27.50
CA VAL A 149 -1.00 42.40 -28.12
C VAL A 149 0.05 41.28 -28.16
N SER A 150 1.26 41.59 -28.62
CA SER A 150 2.39 40.64 -28.64
C SER A 150 2.73 40.09 -27.24
N ALA A 151 2.72 40.94 -26.21
CA ALA A 151 2.95 40.50 -24.83
C ALA A 151 1.82 39.59 -24.32
N ALA A 152 0.56 39.94 -24.60
CA ALA A 152 -0.59 39.13 -24.23
C ALA A 152 -0.56 37.77 -24.95
N ASP A 153 -0.18 37.72 -26.23
CA ASP A 153 -0.04 36.48 -26.98
C ASP A 153 1.03 35.57 -26.38
N GLY A 154 2.18 36.12 -25.99
CA GLY A 154 3.25 35.35 -25.32
C GLY A 154 2.80 34.69 -24.02
N LEU A 155 2.03 35.41 -23.19
CA LEU A 155 1.43 34.89 -21.95
C LEU A 155 0.34 33.85 -22.24
N ALA A 156 -0.60 34.18 -23.14
CA ALA A 156 -1.70 33.30 -23.49
C ALA A 156 -1.22 31.98 -24.11
N LEU A 157 -0.17 32.02 -24.94
CA LEU A 157 0.47 30.85 -25.51
C LEU A 157 1.03 29.93 -24.41
N GLY A 158 1.72 30.48 -23.41
CA GLY A 158 2.22 29.70 -22.27
C GLY A 158 1.09 29.00 -21.51
N GLY A 159 0.02 29.74 -21.20
CA GLY A 159 -1.15 29.22 -20.49
C GLY A 159 -1.90 28.15 -21.29
N PHE A 160 -2.15 28.38 -22.59
CA PHE A 160 -2.88 27.43 -23.43
C PHE A 160 -2.09 26.13 -23.65
N LEU A 161 -0.80 26.25 -23.98
CA LEU A 161 0.05 25.08 -24.21
C LEU A 161 0.22 24.22 -22.95
N SER A 162 0.30 24.83 -21.77
CA SER A 162 0.40 24.07 -20.51
C SER A 162 -0.87 23.24 -20.23
N LEU A 163 -2.03 23.68 -20.69
CA LEU A 163 -3.33 23.02 -20.50
C LEU A 163 -3.65 21.96 -21.55
N LEU A 164 -2.92 21.89 -22.66
CA LEU A 164 -3.10 20.84 -23.67
C LEU A 164 -2.55 19.49 -23.20
N PRO A 165 -3.23 18.37 -23.43
CA PRO A 165 -2.80 17.07 -22.93
C PRO A 165 -1.70 16.47 -23.80
N TYR A 166 -0.45 16.88 -23.62
CA TYR A 166 0.71 16.25 -24.27
C TYR A 166 1.92 16.10 -23.35
N ARG A 167 2.93 15.36 -23.81
CA ARG A 167 4.23 15.26 -23.13
C ARG A 167 5.26 16.07 -23.89
N SER A 168 6.02 16.90 -23.17
CA SER A 168 7.10 17.71 -23.75
C SER A 168 8.22 16.82 -24.29
N ARG A 169 9.17 17.41 -25.02
CA ARG A 169 10.35 16.68 -25.55
C ARG A 169 11.18 15.99 -24.46
N SER A 170 11.12 16.46 -23.21
CA SER A 170 11.78 15.81 -22.07
C SER A 170 10.96 14.67 -21.45
N GLY A 171 9.86 14.26 -22.08
CA GLY A 171 8.95 13.22 -21.61
C GLY A 171 8.05 13.66 -20.45
N ARG A 172 8.16 14.92 -20.01
CA ARG A 172 7.40 15.48 -18.89
C ARG A 172 5.95 15.74 -19.31
N PRO A 173 4.95 15.35 -18.50
CA PRO A 173 3.56 15.72 -18.75
C PRO A 173 3.37 17.22 -18.50
N THR A 174 2.67 17.86 -19.43
CA THR A 174 2.01 19.17 -19.26
C THR A 174 0.94 19.10 -18.17
N ASP A 175 0.40 20.24 -17.75
CA ASP A 175 -0.68 20.26 -16.77
C ASP A 175 -1.96 19.66 -17.32
N GLY A 176 -2.28 19.88 -18.60
CA GLY A 176 -3.35 19.16 -19.29
C GLY A 176 -3.19 17.64 -19.22
N ALA A 177 -1.98 17.14 -19.46
CA ALA A 177 -1.70 15.70 -19.36
C ALA A 177 -1.79 15.21 -17.91
N ARG A 178 -1.34 16.01 -16.93
CA ARG A 178 -1.48 15.70 -15.50
C ARG A 178 -2.94 15.62 -15.09
N LEU A 179 -3.81 16.53 -15.55
CA LEU A 179 -5.25 16.49 -15.28
C LEU A 179 -5.91 15.22 -15.78
N LEU A 180 -5.56 14.77 -17.00
CA LEU A 180 -6.02 13.48 -17.51
C LEU A 180 -5.51 12.31 -16.66
N GLU A 181 -4.27 12.41 -16.15
CA GLU A 181 -3.67 11.39 -15.29
C GLU A 181 -4.22 11.40 -13.86
N LEU A 182 -4.77 12.53 -13.35
CA LEU A 182 -5.35 12.61 -12.01
C LEU A 182 -6.45 11.58 -11.78
N ARG A 183 -7.27 11.29 -12.80
CA ARG A 183 -8.33 10.27 -12.72
C ARG A 183 -7.77 8.86 -12.47
N SER A 184 -6.60 8.55 -13.05
CA SER A 184 -5.94 7.26 -12.81
C SER A 184 -5.30 7.18 -11.42
N GLY A 185 -4.83 8.31 -10.88
CA GLY A 185 -4.25 8.39 -9.54
C GLY A 185 -5.26 8.18 -8.40
N ILE A 186 -6.54 8.51 -8.62
CA ILE A 186 -7.63 8.23 -7.65
C ILE A 186 -7.73 6.73 -7.40
N GLY A 187 -7.72 5.93 -8.48
CA GLY A 187 -7.84 4.49 -8.39
C GLY A 187 -6.70 3.87 -7.60
N ALA A 188 -5.45 4.29 -7.85
CA ALA A 188 -4.29 3.78 -7.12
C ALA A 188 -4.32 4.15 -5.62
N ALA A 189 -4.67 5.40 -5.29
CA ALA A 189 -4.76 5.84 -3.90
C ALA A 189 -5.89 5.10 -3.14
N ARG A 190 -7.05 4.91 -3.80
CA ARG A 190 -8.17 4.12 -3.24
C ARG A 190 -7.79 2.65 -3.04
N LEU A 191 -7.14 2.03 -4.01
CA LEU A 191 -6.66 0.65 -3.90
C LEU A 191 -5.63 0.51 -2.76
N GLN A 192 -4.72 1.46 -2.60
CA GLN A 192 -3.78 1.45 -1.48
C GLN A 192 -4.49 1.60 -0.13
N ALA A 193 -5.44 2.53 -0.01
CA ALA A 193 -6.22 2.72 1.22
C ALA A 193 -7.05 1.46 1.55
N ALA A 194 -7.69 0.88 0.55
CA ALA A 194 -8.43 -0.38 0.69
C ALA A 194 -7.49 -1.51 1.13
N ARG A 195 -6.28 -1.63 0.56
CA ARG A 195 -5.30 -2.64 0.97
C ARG A 195 -4.88 -2.50 2.44
N LEU A 196 -4.64 -1.27 2.90
CA LEU A 196 -4.32 -1.01 4.32
C LEU A 196 -5.49 -1.39 5.23
N THR A 197 -6.71 -1.00 4.85
CA THR A 197 -7.93 -1.32 5.59
C THR A 197 -8.18 -2.83 5.62
N VAL A 198 -7.98 -3.53 4.50
CA VAL A 198 -8.08 -4.99 4.44
C VAL A 198 -7.08 -5.66 5.37
N SER A 199 -5.82 -5.20 5.39
CA SER A 199 -4.81 -5.70 6.33
C SER A 199 -5.26 -5.55 7.79
N GLN A 200 -5.82 -4.39 8.14
CA GLN A 200 -6.35 -4.11 9.47
C GLN A 200 -7.55 -5.00 9.82
N LEU A 201 -8.50 -5.16 8.90
CA LEU A 201 -9.69 -6.01 9.10
C LEU A 201 -9.33 -7.49 9.20
N LEU A 202 -8.33 -7.96 8.46
CA LEU A 202 -7.80 -9.32 8.59
C LEU A 202 -7.12 -9.55 9.94
N ASN A 203 -6.36 -8.56 10.42
CA ASN A 203 -5.69 -8.64 11.72
C ASN A 203 -6.68 -8.66 12.87
N THR A 204 -7.79 -7.92 12.75
CA THR A 204 -8.86 -7.85 13.75
C THR A 204 -9.96 -8.90 13.61
N GLY A 205 -9.87 -9.79 12.60
CA GLY A 205 -10.85 -10.85 12.37
C GLY A 205 -12.24 -10.36 11.89
N ARG A 206 -12.36 -9.09 11.47
CA ARG A 206 -13.61 -8.44 11.06
C ARG A 206 -14.01 -8.83 9.62
N THR A 207 -14.26 -10.12 9.42
CA THR A 207 -14.51 -10.74 8.12
C THR A 207 -15.71 -10.13 7.38
N VAL A 208 -16.81 -9.83 8.08
CA VAL A 208 -18.02 -9.25 7.47
C VAL A 208 -17.74 -7.90 6.83
N GLU A 209 -17.10 -7.00 7.58
CA GLU A 209 -16.77 -5.65 7.09
C GLU A 209 -15.74 -5.67 5.97
N LEU A 210 -14.83 -6.65 6.00
CA LEU A 210 -13.88 -6.86 4.92
C LEU A 210 -14.61 -7.26 3.63
N LEU A 211 -15.61 -8.14 3.72
CA LEU A 211 -16.44 -8.54 2.58
C LEU A 211 -17.29 -7.37 2.07
N GLU A 212 -17.83 -6.54 2.96
CA GLU A 212 -18.55 -5.30 2.58
C GLU A 212 -17.63 -4.31 1.86
N LEU A 213 -16.43 -4.07 2.39
CA LEU A 213 -15.41 -3.23 1.76
C LEU A 213 -15.01 -3.78 0.38
N HIS A 214 -14.82 -5.10 0.28
CA HIS A 214 -14.47 -5.79 -0.96
C HIS A 214 -15.56 -5.68 -2.04
N ALA A 215 -16.83 -5.84 -1.63
CA ALA A 215 -17.99 -5.69 -2.49
C ALA A 215 -18.15 -4.24 -2.98
N GLY A 216 -17.93 -3.26 -2.10
CA GLY A 216 -18.01 -1.82 -2.40
C GLY A 216 -16.81 -1.27 -3.19
N LEU A 217 -15.74 -2.05 -3.38
CA LEU A 217 -14.54 -1.58 -4.07
C LEU A 217 -14.78 -1.39 -5.57
N ASP A 218 -14.93 -0.13 -6.00
CA ASP A 218 -14.98 0.22 -7.42
C ASP A 218 -13.58 0.08 -8.06
N VAL A 219 -13.40 -0.97 -8.86
CA VAL A 219 -12.16 -1.20 -9.60
C VAL A 219 -12.19 -0.33 -10.85
N PRO A 220 -11.16 0.51 -11.10
CA PRO A 220 -11.15 1.39 -12.25
C PRO A 220 -11.42 0.63 -13.55
N GLY A 221 -12.47 1.02 -14.27
CA GLY A 221 -12.71 0.51 -15.62
C GLY A 221 -11.52 0.81 -16.54
N GLY A 222 -11.10 -0.19 -17.33
CA GLY A 222 -10.01 -0.06 -18.30
C GLY A 222 -8.73 -0.81 -17.92
N ARG A 223 -7.64 -0.52 -18.63
CA ARG A 223 -6.35 -1.20 -18.45
C ARG A 223 -5.67 -0.72 -17.17
N LEU A 224 -5.64 -1.56 -16.14
CA LEU A 224 -4.87 -1.29 -14.92
C LEU A 224 -3.38 -1.16 -15.26
N THR A 225 -2.74 -0.18 -14.62
CA THR A 225 -1.28 -0.09 -14.55
C THR A 225 -0.74 -1.23 -13.69
N GLU A 226 0.54 -1.57 -13.86
CA GLU A 226 1.18 -2.63 -13.08
C GLU A 226 1.08 -2.44 -11.55
N PRO A 227 1.33 -1.25 -10.97
CA PRO A 227 1.15 -1.05 -9.53
C PRO A 227 -0.30 -1.24 -9.07
N GLN A 228 -1.28 -0.79 -9.87
CA GLN A 228 -2.69 -0.97 -9.57
C GLN A 228 -3.11 -2.44 -9.64
N ALA A 229 -2.61 -3.18 -10.63
CA ALA A 229 -2.84 -4.60 -10.76
C ALA A 229 -2.23 -5.36 -9.57
N ALA A 230 -1.01 -5.03 -9.17
CA ALA A 230 -0.36 -5.63 -8.01
C ALA A 230 -1.13 -5.36 -6.71
N GLN A 231 -1.60 -4.13 -6.48
CA GLN A 231 -2.43 -3.78 -5.32
C GLN A 231 -3.77 -4.51 -5.32
N LEU A 232 -4.47 -4.53 -6.46
CA LEU A 232 -5.74 -5.22 -6.59
C LEU A 232 -5.56 -6.71 -6.33
N VAL A 233 -4.64 -7.38 -7.02
CA VAL A 233 -4.41 -8.81 -6.86
C VAL A 233 -3.97 -9.15 -5.44
N SER A 234 -3.14 -8.31 -4.79
CA SER A 234 -2.79 -8.51 -3.37
C SER A 234 -4.03 -8.46 -2.47
N LEU A 235 -4.97 -7.53 -2.72
CA LEU A 235 -6.21 -7.44 -1.97
C LEU A 235 -7.08 -8.68 -2.20
N GLU A 236 -7.31 -9.04 -3.46
CA GLU A 236 -8.12 -10.20 -3.85
C GLU A 236 -7.53 -11.52 -3.31
N HIS A 237 -6.20 -11.64 -3.29
CA HIS A 237 -5.49 -12.77 -2.69
C HIS A 237 -5.77 -12.89 -1.19
N SER A 238 -5.75 -11.77 -0.47
CA SER A 238 -6.06 -11.77 0.96
C SER A 238 -7.52 -12.15 1.24
N VAL A 239 -8.47 -11.72 0.39
CA VAL A 239 -9.88 -12.15 0.49
C VAL A 239 -10.03 -13.65 0.20
N ALA A 240 -9.32 -14.17 -0.82
CA ALA A 240 -9.33 -15.60 -1.15
C ALA A 240 -8.77 -16.49 -0.02
N LEU A 241 -7.92 -15.93 0.84
CA LEU A 241 -7.36 -16.57 2.03
C LEU A 241 -8.15 -16.29 3.31
N LEU A 242 -9.31 -15.64 3.24
CA LEU A 242 -10.21 -15.59 4.40
C LEU A 242 -10.58 -17.01 4.83
N PRO A 243 -10.76 -17.27 6.13
CA PRO A 243 -11.08 -18.60 6.58
C PRO A 243 -12.55 -19.00 6.31
N GLY A 244 -12.84 -20.31 6.25
CA GLY A 244 -14.21 -20.85 6.14
C GLY A 244 -14.75 -20.95 4.70
N ARG A 245 -16.04 -20.72 4.47
CA ARG A 245 -16.63 -20.65 3.12
C ARG A 245 -16.83 -19.19 2.71
N LEU A 246 -16.32 -18.80 1.54
CA LEU A 246 -16.60 -17.48 0.97
C LEU A 246 -18.03 -17.43 0.40
N PRO A 247 -18.72 -16.29 0.51
CA PRO A 247 -19.94 -16.04 -0.24
C PRO A 247 -19.73 -16.19 -1.76
N ASP A 248 -20.70 -16.79 -2.47
CA ASP A 248 -20.57 -17.07 -3.91
C ASP A 248 -20.41 -15.79 -4.75
N ASP A 249 -21.00 -14.67 -4.32
CA ASP A 249 -20.83 -13.36 -4.93
C ASP A 249 -19.41 -12.82 -4.75
N ALA A 250 -18.79 -13.01 -3.59
CA ALA A 250 -17.38 -12.67 -3.36
C ALA A 250 -16.45 -13.49 -4.26
N VAL A 251 -16.70 -14.80 -4.42
CA VAL A 251 -15.94 -15.67 -5.32
C VAL A 251 -16.05 -15.19 -6.78
N ARG A 252 -17.29 -14.98 -7.27
CA ARG A 252 -17.52 -14.46 -8.63
C ARG A 252 -16.87 -13.09 -8.86
N LEU A 253 -16.86 -12.26 -7.82
CA LEU A 253 -16.26 -10.93 -7.88
C LEU A 253 -14.73 -11.00 -8.01
N ILE A 254 -14.07 -11.84 -7.20
CA ILE A 254 -12.63 -12.09 -7.30
C ILE A 254 -12.30 -12.62 -8.69
N GLU A 255 -13.00 -13.66 -9.16
CA GLU A 255 -12.77 -14.25 -10.49
C GLU A 255 -12.87 -13.22 -11.62
N ARG A 256 -13.92 -12.39 -11.60
CA ARG A 256 -14.14 -11.34 -12.60
C ARG A 256 -12.99 -10.33 -12.63
N ARG A 257 -12.45 -9.98 -11.47
CA ARG A 257 -11.37 -8.99 -11.33
C ARG A 257 -9.98 -9.57 -11.64
N VAL A 258 -9.73 -10.82 -11.24
CA VAL A 258 -8.39 -11.45 -11.30
C VAL A 258 -8.16 -12.21 -12.60
N SER A 259 -9.18 -12.83 -13.21
CA SER A 259 -9.01 -13.62 -14.44
C SER A 259 -8.37 -12.83 -15.60
N PRO A 260 -8.77 -11.58 -15.89
CA PRO A 260 -8.11 -10.78 -16.93
C PRO A 260 -6.63 -10.48 -16.61
N LEU A 261 -6.26 -10.42 -15.33
CA LEU A 261 -4.88 -10.14 -14.91
C LEU A 261 -3.99 -11.39 -15.01
N ALA A 262 -4.54 -12.57 -14.72
CA ALA A 262 -3.85 -13.86 -14.87
C ALA A 262 -3.49 -14.20 -16.33
N GLN A 263 -4.12 -13.54 -17.31
CA GLN A 263 -3.84 -13.71 -18.74
C GLN A 263 -2.80 -12.69 -19.27
N ARG A 264 -2.45 -11.67 -18.49
CA ARG A 264 -1.57 -10.57 -18.93
C ARG A 264 -0.11 -10.84 -18.59
N GLN A 265 0.65 -11.27 -19.59
CA GLN A 265 2.11 -11.47 -19.47
C GLN A 265 2.89 -10.16 -19.24
N ASP A 266 2.29 -9.00 -19.53
CA ASP A 266 2.93 -7.70 -19.36
C ASP A 266 2.80 -7.13 -17.93
N LEU A 267 2.24 -7.89 -16.98
CA LEU A 267 1.96 -7.48 -15.61
C LEU A 267 2.68 -8.36 -14.58
N GLU A 268 3.92 -8.74 -14.83
CA GLU A 268 4.67 -9.60 -13.91
C GLU A 268 5.34 -8.71 -12.86
N PRO A 269 4.93 -8.79 -11.57
CA PRO A 269 4.57 -10.01 -10.82
C PRO A 269 3.07 -10.24 -10.53
N ALA A 270 2.20 -9.28 -10.83
CA ALA A 270 0.77 -9.36 -10.50
C ALA A 270 0.05 -10.56 -11.17
N ALA A 271 0.43 -10.92 -12.41
CA ALA A 271 -0.14 -12.08 -13.11
C ALA A 271 0.13 -13.41 -12.39
N VAL A 272 1.29 -13.55 -11.74
CA VAL A 272 1.65 -14.74 -10.97
C VAL A 272 0.75 -14.89 -9.74
N ILE A 273 0.60 -13.82 -8.97
CA ILE A 273 -0.29 -13.83 -7.79
C ILE A 273 -1.76 -13.99 -8.22
N ALA A 274 -2.14 -13.49 -9.40
CA ALA A 274 -3.47 -13.67 -9.96
C ALA A 274 -3.77 -15.14 -10.24
N CYS A 275 -2.85 -15.85 -10.93
CA CYS A 275 -2.96 -17.29 -11.14
C CYS A 275 -3.06 -18.06 -9.82
N LEU A 276 -2.21 -17.72 -8.84
CA LEU A 276 -2.23 -18.37 -7.53
C LEU A 276 -3.54 -18.11 -6.79
N THR A 277 -4.08 -16.90 -6.85
CA THR A 277 -5.37 -16.55 -6.24
C THR A 277 -6.51 -17.36 -6.83
N LEU A 278 -6.55 -17.51 -8.16
CA LEU A 278 -7.54 -18.34 -8.84
C LEU A 278 -7.37 -19.83 -8.46
N ALA A 279 -6.14 -20.34 -8.37
CA ALA A 279 -5.89 -21.71 -7.95
C ALA A 279 -6.43 -21.98 -6.53
N LEU A 280 -6.24 -21.04 -5.60
CA LEU A 280 -6.76 -21.13 -4.24
C LEU A 280 -8.29 -21.11 -4.20
N LEU A 281 -8.95 -20.29 -5.03
CA LEU A 281 -10.42 -20.31 -5.15
C LEU A 281 -10.93 -21.64 -5.68
N ARG A 282 -10.25 -22.22 -6.67
CA ARG A 282 -10.61 -23.52 -7.26
C ARG A 282 -10.44 -24.67 -6.27
N LEU A 283 -9.36 -24.67 -5.49
CA LEU A 283 -9.18 -25.62 -4.39
C LEU A 283 -10.31 -25.54 -3.37
N ARG A 284 -10.75 -24.33 -3.06
CA ARG A 284 -11.83 -24.07 -2.09
C ARG A 284 -13.20 -24.55 -2.56
N GLN A 285 -13.46 -24.54 -3.87
CA GLN A 285 -14.70 -25.09 -4.44
C GLN A 285 -14.79 -26.61 -4.26
N GLY A 286 -13.64 -27.29 -4.22
CA GLY A 286 -13.54 -28.69 -3.81
C GLY A 286 -14.01 -29.73 -4.83
N ASP A 287 -14.50 -29.31 -6.00
CA ASP A 287 -14.85 -30.24 -7.08
C ASP A 287 -13.61 -30.69 -7.87
N ALA A 288 -13.71 -31.86 -8.50
CA ALA A 288 -12.58 -32.49 -9.20
C ALA A 288 -12.05 -31.65 -10.37
N HIS A 289 -12.92 -30.91 -11.07
CA HIS A 289 -12.54 -30.04 -12.18
C HIS A 289 -11.78 -28.81 -11.68
N GLY A 290 -12.25 -28.20 -10.60
CA GLY A 290 -11.58 -27.11 -9.91
C GLY A 290 -10.20 -27.53 -9.42
N GLN A 291 -10.06 -28.72 -8.83
CA GLN A 291 -8.76 -29.25 -8.40
C GLN A 291 -7.77 -29.39 -9.57
N GLU A 292 -8.20 -29.89 -10.72
CA GLU A 292 -7.38 -29.99 -11.92
C GLU A 292 -7.01 -28.61 -12.50
N GLU A 293 -7.95 -27.66 -12.52
CA GLU A 293 -7.67 -26.28 -12.93
C GLU A 293 -6.68 -25.58 -11.98
N ALA A 294 -6.81 -25.80 -10.67
CA ALA A 294 -5.88 -25.27 -9.67
C ALA A 294 -4.45 -25.75 -9.91
N GLU A 295 -4.26 -27.04 -10.18
CA GLU A 295 -2.95 -27.60 -10.51
C GLU A 295 -2.37 -26.95 -11.77
N ARG A 296 -3.15 -26.86 -12.87
CA ARG A 296 -2.70 -26.21 -14.12
C ARG A 296 -2.30 -24.75 -13.91
N LEU A 297 -3.03 -24.01 -13.08
CA LEU A 297 -2.68 -22.63 -12.73
C LEU A 297 -1.37 -22.56 -11.92
N CYS A 298 -1.16 -23.49 -10.98
CA CYS A 298 0.08 -23.58 -10.20
C CYS A 298 1.27 -24.01 -11.06
N GLU A 299 1.12 -24.93 -12.01
CA GLU A 299 2.18 -25.31 -12.95
C GLU A 299 2.63 -24.12 -13.80
N ARG A 300 1.67 -23.30 -14.28
CA ARG A 300 1.98 -22.04 -14.98
C ARG A 300 2.78 -21.07 -14.10
N VAL A 301 2.45 -20.98 -12.81
CA VAL A 301 3.23 -20.20 -11.84
C VAL A 301 4.63 -20.79 -11.69
N LEU A 302 4.75 -22.10 -11.46
CA LEU A 302 6.03 -22.78 -11.20
C LEU A 302 6.98 -22.83 -12.40
N ALA A 303 6.47 -22.70 -13.63
CA ALA A 303 7.28 -22.55 -14.84
C ALA A 303 8.09 -21.25 -14.88
N ARG A 304 7.81 -20.30 -13.99
CA ARG A 304 8.52 -19.02 -13.86
C ARG A 304 9.86 -19.18 -13.15
N LYS A 305 10.91 -18.56 -13.69
CA LYS A 305 12.27 -18.64 -13.11
C LYS A 305 12.48 -17.70 -11.93
N ASP A 306 11.72 -16.61 -11.88
CA ASP A 306 11.91 -15.45 -11.01
C ASP A 306 10.93 -15.39 -9.81
N LEU A 307 10.46 -16.56 -9.35
CA LEU A 307 9.58 -16.62 -8.18
C LEU A 307 10.32 -16.37 -6.88
N THR A 308 9.72 -15.54 -6.02
CA THR A 308 10.04 -15.51 -4.58
C THR A 308 9.70 -16.86 -3.95
N ASP A 309 10.44 -17.25 -2.92
CA ASP A 309 10.25 -18.56 -2.26
C ASP A 309 8.83 -18.73 -1.69
N GLY A 310 8.24 -17.69 -1.08
CA GLY A 310 6.87 -17.76 -0.55
C GLY A 310 5.79 -18.05 -1.62
N VAL A 311 5.92 -17.46 -2.82
CA VAL A 311 5.01 -17.75 -3.95
C VAL A 311 5.20 -19.17 -4.45
N ARG A 312 6.46 -19.61 -4.57
CA ARG A 312 6.79 -20.99 -4.98
C ARG A 312 6.23 -22.01 -4.00
N HIS A 313 6.45 -21.84 -2.70
CA HIS A 313 5.94 -22.76 -1.67
C HIS A 313 4.42 -22.77 -1.61
N THR A 314 3.76 -21.61 -1.78
CA THR A 314 2.29 -21.55 -1.84
C THR A 314 1.75 -22.26 -3.09
N ALA A 315 2.41 -22.13 -4.23
CA ALA A 315 2.02 -22.87 -5.44
C ALA A 315 2.23 -24.39 -5.29
N LEU A 316 3.35 -24.83 -4.74
CA LEU A 316 3.61 -26.26 -4.48
C LEU A 316 2.61 -26.83 -3.46
N ALA A 317 2.29 -26.08 -2.41
CA ALA A 317 1.28 -26.46 -1.44
C ALA A 317 -0.10 -26.63 -2.06
N ALA A 318 -0.50 -25.72 -2.96
CA ALA A 318 -1.75 -25.82 -3.71
C ALA A 318 -1.79 -27.07 -4.62
N VAL A 319 -0.67 -27.44 -5.26
CA VAL A 319 -0.55 -28.70 -6.02
C VAL A 319 -0.73 -29.91 -5.10
N ILE A 320 -0.07 -29.93 -3.93
CA ILE A 320 -0.21 -31.01 -2.94
C ILE A 320 -1.67 -31.17 -2.53
N MET A 321 -2.34 -30.08 -2.16
CA MET A 321 -3.76 -30.10 -1.77
C MET A 321 -4.65 -30.64 -2.90
N SER A 322 -4.46 -30.16 -4.13
CA SER A 322 -5.21 -30.62 -5.30
C SER A 322 -5.04 -32.12 -5.53
N ARG A 323 -3.81 -32.63 -5.44
CA ARG A 323 -3.52 -34.04 -5.67
C ARG A 323 -4.02 -34.93 -4.54
N GLN A 324 -3.85 -34.52 -3.29
CA GLN A 324 -4.39 -35.22 -2.13
C GLN A 324 -5.90 -35.38 -2.23
N ALA A 325 -6.62 -34.31 -2.61
CA ALA A 325 -8.08 -34.35 -2.76
C ALA A 325 -8.55 -35.28 -3.90
N ARG A 326 -7.71 -35.53 -4.91
CA ARG A 326 -7.95 -36.48 -6.01
C ARG A 326 -7.36 -37.88 -5.77
N GLY A 327 -6.70 -38.12 -4.64
CA GLY A 327 -6.00 -39.38 -4.37
C GLY A 327 -4.78 -39.63 -5.26
N LEU A 328 -4.15 -38.58 -5.78
CA LEU A 328 -2.97 -38.66 -6.66
C LEU A 328 -1.65 -38.53 -5.88
N PRO A 329 -0.57 -39.18 -6.34
CA PRO A 329 0.76 -39.06 -5.74
C PRO A 329 1.38 -37.68 -6.02
N TYR A 330 2.21 -37.20 -5.09
CA TYR A 330 2.91 -35.90 -5.18
C TYR A 330 4.40 -36.00 -4.82
N ALA A 331 5.01 -37.17 -5.03
CA ALA A 331 6.43 -37.41 -4.72
C ALA A 331 7.38 -36.57 -5.58
N ASP A 332 7.02 -36.28 -6.83
CA ASP A 332 7.67 -35.34 -7.73
C ASP A 332 7.69 -33.91 -7.16
N VAL A 333 6.59 -33.46 -6.53
CA VAL A 333 6.54 -32.15 -5.86
C VAL A 333 7.54 -32.07 -4.71
N ARG A 334 7.71 -33.16 -3.95
CA ARG A 334 8.75 -33.25 -2.90
C ARG A 334 10.16 -33.23 -3.48
N ALA A 335 10.37 -33.87 -4.63
CA ALA A 335 11.67 -33.84 -5.29
C ALA A 335 12.05 -32.42 -5.75
N MET A 336 11.07 -31.61 -6.16
CA MET A 336 11.29 -30.20 -6.51
C MET A 336 11.78 -29.34 -5.35
N THR A 337 11.41 -29.67 -4.11
CA THR A 337 11.88 -28.92 -2.92
C THR A 337 13.17 -29.45 -2.34
N ALA A 338 13.45 -30.75 -2.44
CA ALA A 338 14.70 -31.34 -1.96
C ALA A 338 15.96 -30.71 -2.56
N ALA A 339 15.87 -30.08 -3.74
CA ALA A 339 16.97 -29.39 -4.40
C ALA A 339 17.42 -28.09 -3.70
N ARG A 340 16.66 -27.58 -2.72
CA ARG A 340 17.06 -26.45 -1.86
C ARG A 340 16.90 -26.86 -0.41
N PRO A 341 17.93 -26.67 0.45
CA PRO A 341 17.75 -26.87 1.88
C PRO A 341 16.74 -25.85 2.40
N ALA A 342 15.49 -26.26 2.56
CA ALA A 342 14.44 -25.43 3.11
C ALA A 342 14.81 -25.07 4.55
N THR A 343 14.74 -23.78 4.88
CA THR A 343 14.53 -23.42 6.29
C THR A 343 13.16 -24.01 6.65
N GLY A 344 13.01 -24.69 7.80
CA GLY A 344 11.88 -25.60 8.04
C GLY A 344 10.45 -25.01 7.94
N GLU A 345 10.30 -23.68 7.78
CA GLU A 345 9.02 -22.99 7.51
C GLU A 345 8.57 -23.09 6.05
N ASP A 346 9.50 -23.41 5.15
CA ASP A 346 9.31 -23.41 3.70
C ASP A 346 8.98 -24.79 3.12
N ILE A 347 8.57 -25.72 3.97
CA ILE A 347 8.18 -27.08 3.55
C ILE A 347 6.76 -27.00 2.95
N PRO A 348 6.55 -27.34 1.67
CA PRO A 348 5.24 -27.24 1.02
C PRO A 348 4.14 -28.03 1.72
N GLU A 349 4.46 -29.15 2.36
CA GLU A 349 3.51 -29.93 3.15
C GLU A 349 2.99 -29.16 4.37
N VAL A 350 3.88 -28.43 5.05
CA VAL A 350 3.50 -27.55 6.16
C VAL A 350 2.60 -26.44 5.64
N ARG A 351 3.00 -25.81 4.53
CA ARG A 351 2.19 -24.77 3.87
C ARG A 351 0.84 -25.30 3.38
N ALA A 352 0.76 -26.54 2.89
CA ALA A 352 -0.47 -27.20 2.46
C ALA A 352 -1.39 -27.48 3.65
N ALA A 353 -0.84 -27.92 4.79
CA ALA A 353 -1.58 -28.08 6.03
C ALA A 353 -2.15 -26.74 6.52
N VAL A 354 -1.37 -25.66 6.46
CA VAL A 354 -1.81 -24.30 6.82
C VAL A 354 -2.93 -23.81 5.89
N LEU A 355 -2.77 -23.94 4.57
CA LEU A 355 -3.82 -23.57 3.61
C LEU A 355 -5.09 -24.40 3.80
N SER A 356 -4.95 -25.70 4.09
CA SER A 356 -6.08 -26.57 4.42
C SER A 356 -6.80 -26.08 5.67
N ALA A 357 -6.05 -25.65 6.69
CA ALA A 357 -6.62 -25.07 7.91
C ALA A 357 -7.31 -23.72 7.69
N ILE A 358 -6.82 -22.90 6.76
CA ILE A 358 -7.51 -21.67 6.35
C ILE A 358 -8.86 -22.03 5.74
N PHE A 359 -8.90 -22.97 4.78
CA PHE A 359 -10.13 -23.31 4.07
C PHE A 359 -11.14 -24.09 4.94
N ASP A 360 -10.65 -24.99 5.79
CA ASP A 360 -11.46 -25.77 6.71
C ASP A 360 -10.73 -25.91 8.06
N PRO A 361 -10.89 -24.93 8.97
CA PRO A 361 -10.29 -24.97 10.30
C PRO A 361 -10.68 -26.22 11.10
N GLU A 362 -11.89 -26.73 10.88
CA GLU A 362 -12.40 -27.93 11.55
C GLU A 362 -11.68 -29.20 11.07
N ALA A 363 -11.45 -29.33 9.76
CA ALA A 363 -10.65 -30.43 9.24
C ALA A 363 -9.22 -30.39 9.77
N ALA A 364 -8.63 -29.20 9.88
CA ALA A 364 -7.30 -29.05 10.44
C ALA A 364 -7.25 -29.42 11.92
N LEU A 365 -8.22 -28.99 12.74
CA LEU A 365 -8.32 -29.43 14.13
C LEU A 365 -8.49 -30.95 14.24
N ARG A 366 -9.33 -31.57 13.42
CA ARG A 366 -9.45 -33.05 13.36
C ARG A 366 -8.14 -33.72 13.00
N ALA A 367 -7.37 -33.17 12.06
CA ALA A 367 -6.07 -33.71 11.69
C ALA A 367 -5.02 -33.51 12.80
N PHE A 368 -5.05 -32.37 13.51
CA PHE A 368 -4.23 -32.11 14.67
C PHE A 368 -4.50 -33.13 15.80
N ARG A 369 -5.78 -33.37 16.12
CA ARG A 369 -6.22 -34.39 17.10
C ARG A 369 -5.71 -35.79 16.76
N ARG A 370 -5.64 -36.13 15.47
CA ARG A 370 -5.09 -37.40 14.98
C ARG A 370 -3.56 -37.47 14.99
N GLY A 371 -2.87 -36.38 15.35
CA GLY A 371 -1.42 -36.32 15.40
C GLY A 371 -0.74 -36.14 14.04
N ASP A 372 -1.42 -35.56 13.04
CA ASP A 372 -0.82 -35.30 11.73
C ASP A 372 0.43 -34.40 11.87
N PRO A 373 1.62 -34.87 11.44
CA PRO A 373 2.86 -34.11 11.60
C PRO A 373 2.86 -32.77 10.86
N GLY A 374 2.27 -32.70 9.66
CA GLY A 374 2.24 -31.48 8.86
C GLY A 374 1.38 -30.41 9.53
N VAL A 375 0.24 -30.80 10.08
CA VAL A 375 -0.66 -29.90 10.81
C VAL A 375 -0.03 -29.43 12.12
N ARG A 376 0.72 -30.28 12.83
CA ARG A 376 1.47 -29.85 14.03
C ARG A 376 2.53 -28.80 13.71
N LEU A 377 3.23 -28.94 12.58
CA LEU A 377 4.18 -27.92 12.12
C LEU A 377 3.46 -26.61 11.76
N GLY A 378 2.22 -26.66 11.27
CA GLY A 378 1.40 -25.49 10.97
C GLY A 378 0.55 -24.95 12.12
N ALA A 379 0.64 -25.50 13.34
CA ALA A 379 -0.31 -25.17 14.41
C ALA A 379 -0.31 -23.70 14.84
N GLY A 380 0.82 -23.00 14.68
CA GLY A 380 0.90 -21.56 14.96
C GLY A 380 -0.07 -20.73 14.11
N ASP A 381 -0.18 -21.05 12.81
CA ASP A 381 -1.13 -20.37 11.92
C ASP A 381 -2.57 -20.73 12.26
N ILE A 382 -2.82 -21.98 12.66
CA ILE A 382 -4.14 -22.43 13.14
C ILE A 382 -4.53 -21.64 14.39
N ALA A 383 -3.61 -21.50 15.35
CA ALA A 383 -3.85 -20.75 16.59
C ALA A 383 -4.22 -19.28 16.31
N MET A 384 -3.50 -18.63 15.40
CA MET A 384 -3.79 -17.27 14.97
C MET A 384 -5.18 -17.15 14.35
N LEU A 385 -5.57 -18.09 13.49
CA LEU A 385 -6.90 -18.10 12.87
C LEU A 385 -8.01 -18.29 13.91
N LEU A 386 -7.85 -19.24 14.83
CA LEU A 386 -8.82 -19.50 15.89
C LEU A 386 -9.00 -18.27 16.79
N ARG A 387 -7.90 -17.63 17.22
CA ARG A 387 -7.95 -16.38 18.00
C ARG A 387 -8.75 -15.29 17.27
N ARG A 388 -8.42 -15.05 16.00
CA ARG A 388 -9.08 -14.00 15.18
C ARG A 388 -10.57 -14.27 14.98
N GLN A 389 -11.00 -15.52 15.03
CA GLN A 389 -12.41 -15.91 14.93
C GLN A 389 -13.14 -15.91 16.29
N GLY A 390 -12.45 -15.63 17.39
CA GLY A 390 -13.01 -15.77 18.74
C GLY A 390 -13.28 -17.22 19.15
N ARG A 391 -12.66 -18.19 18.46
CA ARG A 391 -12.80 -19.63 18.71
C ARG A 391 -11.83 -20.08 19.80
N PHE A 392 -12.08 -19.56 21.01
CA PHE A 392 -11.16 -19.70 22.13
C PHE A 392 -11.11 -21.12 22.71
N ASP A 393 -12.22 -21.85 22.69
CA ASP A 393 -12.26 -23.23 23.20
C ASP A 393 -11.36 -24.15 22.37
N GLU A 394 -11.39 -24.01 21.04
CA GLU A 394 -10.55 -24.79 20.13
C GLU A 394 -9.08 -24.34 20.17
N LEU A 395 -8.83 -23.06 20.44
CA LEU A 395 -7.46 -22.56 20.69
C LEU A 395 -6.89 -23.16 21.98
N LEU A 396 -7.69 -23.26 23.04
CA LEU A 396 -7.30 -23.93 24.28
C LEU A 396 -7.09 -25.43 24.06
N GLU A 397 -7.91 -26.08 23.25
CA GLU A 397 -7.70 -27.48 22.87
C GLU A 397 -6.36 -27.66 22.13
N LEU A 398 -6.06 -26.77 21.19
CA LEU A 398 -4.78 -26.78 20.46
C LEU A 398 -3.59 -26.61 21.41
N HIS A 399 -3.69 -25.69 22.37
CA HIS A 399 -2.71 -25.48 23.44
C HIS A 399 -2.50 -26.76 24.26
N THR A 400 -3.57 -27.39 24.77
CA THR A 400 -3.46 -28.61 25.57
C THR A 400 -2.86 -29.77 24.76
N GLY A 401 -3.20 -29.91 23.48
CA GLY A 401 -2.77 -31.04 22.64
C GLY A 401 -1.39 -30.92 21.97
N PHE A 402 -0.70 -29.77 22.07
CA PHE A 402 0.55 -29.54 21.33
C PHE A 402 1.75 -30.33 21.90
N GLY A 403 1.91 -30.35 23.22
CA GLY A 403 3.03 -31.03 23.91
C GLY A 403 4.39 -30.34 23.73
N MET A 404 5.45 -30.90 24.33
CA MET A 404 6.80 -30.33 24.21
C MET A 404 7.46 -30.72 22.87
N PRO A 405 8.08 -29.78 22.15
CA PRO A 405 8.76 -30.06 20.88
C PRO A 405 9.89 -31.08 21.04
N ALA A 406 9.89 -32.14 20.23
CA ALA A 406 10.91 -33.19 20.23
C ALA A 406 11.18 -33.73 18.82
N GLY A 407 12.28 -34.48 18.68
CA GLY A 407 12.63 -35.18 17.43
C GLY A 407 13.25 -34.29 16.33
N PRO A 408 13.29 -34.77 15.08
CA PRO A 408 14.02 -34.12 13.98
C PRO A 408 13.45 -32.75 13.59
N HIS A 409 12.20 -32.46 13.95
CA HIS A 409 11.53 -31.18 13.68
C HIS A 409 11.34 -30.31 14.93
N ALA A 410 12.01 -30.63 16.05
CA ALA A 410 11.84 -29.91 17.33
C ALA A 410 11.96 -28.39 17.18
N ARG A 411 12.87 -27.93 16.30
CA ARG A 411 13.07 -26.50 16.04
C ARG A 411 11.85 -25.82 15.41
N VAL A 412 11.25 -26.43 14.39
CA VAL A 412 10.05 -25.89 13.72
C VAL A 412 8.87 -25.96 14.68
N LEU A 413 8.70 -27.10 15.36
CA LEU A 413 7.67 -27.29 16.37
C LEU A 413 7.78 -26.28 17.52
N ALA A 414 8.98 -25.86 17.92
CA ALA A 414 9.14 -24.82 18.94
C ALA A 414 8.67 -23.44 18.45
N ARG A 415 8.83 -23.11 17.16
CA ARG A 415 8.24 -21.89 16.58
C ARG A 415 6.71 -21.97 16.54
N SER A 416 6.17 -23.11 16.12
CA SER A 416 4.72 -23.34 16.12
C SER A 416 4.16 -23.25 17.53
N LEU A 417 4.83 -23.85 18.52
CA LEU A 417 4.45 -23.73 19.94
C LEU A 417 4.50 -22.28 20.41
N HIS A 418 5.59 -21.55 20.14
CA HIS A 418 5.67 -20.12 20.47
C HIS A 418 4.46 -19.33 19.94
N SER A 419 4.07 -19.57 18.69
CA SER A 419 2.92 -18.91 18.08
C SER A 419 1.58 -19.34 18.71
N VAL A 420 1.42 -20.62 19.06
CA VAL A 420 0.25 -21.10 19.83
C VAL A 420 0.18 -20.37 21.16
N GLU A 421 1.26 -20.37 21.94
CA GLU A 421 1.29 -19.74 23.27
C GLU A 421 1.09 -18.23 23.20
N TYR A 422 1.67 -17.56 22.20
CA TYR A 422 1.42 -16.12 21.98
C TYR A 422 -0.08 -15.84 21.77
N ASN A 423 -0.75 -16.61 20.90
CA ASN A 423 -2.17 -16.41 20.63
C ASN A 423 -3.07 -16.75 21.83
N VAL A 424 -2.71 -17.76 22.63
CA VAL A 424 -3.39 -18.07 23.90
C VAL A 424 -3.26 -16.90 24.87
N LEU A 425 -2.04 -16.37 25.06
CA LEU A 425 -1.75 -15.29 26.01
C LEU A 425 -2.41 -13.94 25.67
N LEU A 426 -2.90 -13.77 24.44
CA LEU A 426 -3.71 -12.63 24.01
C LEU A 426 -5.19 -12.77 24.39
N MET A 427 -5.65 -13.93 24.84
CA MET A 427 -7.02 -14.12 25.31
C MET A 427 -7.26 -13.37 26.63
N PRO A 428 -8.45 -12.77 26.82
CA PRO A 428 -8.86 -12.27 28.13
C PRO A 428 -9.15 -13.44 29.09
N ASP A 429 -9.01 -13.18 30.39
CA ASP A 429 -9.49 -14.06 31.48
C ASP A 429 -9.04 -15.54 31.42
N LEU A 430 -7.76 -15.77 31.06
CA LEU A 430 -7.19 -17.11 31.03
C LEU A 430 -7.23 -17.81 32.39
N PRO A 431 -7.60 -19.10 32.45
CA PRO A 431 -7.46 -19.89 33.67
C PRO A 431 -6.00 -19.92 34.16
N PRO A 432 -5.73 -19.79 35.48
CA PRO A 432 -4.36 -19.75 36.01
C PRO A 432 -3.49 -20.94 35.57
N GLY A 433 -4.05 -22.15 35.52
CA GLY A 433 -3.33 -23.34 35.08
C GLY A 433 -2.87 -23.28 33.61
N VAL A 434 -3.71 -22.74 32.72
CA VAL A 434 -3.36 -22.54 31.29
C VAL A 434 -2.25 -21.50 31.17
N LEU A 435 -2.36 -20.41 31.93
CA LEU A 435 -1.37 -19.35 31.94
C LEU A 435 0.00 -19.84 32.44
N ASP A 436 0.03 -20.62 33.52
CA ASP A 436 1.27 -21.17 34.07
C ASP A 436 1.92 -22.19 33.12
N GLU A 437 1.11 -23.01 32.45
CA GLU A 437 1.59 -23.94 31.43
C GLU A 437 2.18 -23.19 30.22
N ALA A 438 1.48 -22.19 29.69
CA ALA A 438 1.97 -21.34 28.60
C ALA A 438 3.30 -20.66 28.97
N ALA A 439 3.37 -20.08 30.17
CA ALA A 439 4.58 -19.43 30.68
C ALA A 439 5.76 -20.41 30.79
N SER A 440 5.52 -21.61 31.31
CA SER A 440 6.53 -22.67 31.45
C SER A 440 7.08 -23.11 30.08
N ARG A 441 6.19 -23.33 29.11
CA ARG A 441 6.56 -23.73 27.75
C ARG A 441 7.35 -22.66 27.02
N VAL A 442 6.94 -21.39 27.10
CA VAL A 442 7.68 -20.28 26.48
C VAL A 442 9.03 -20.07 27.17
N GLN A 443 9.09 -20.21 28.49
CA GLN A 443 10.37 -20.18 29.22
C GLN A 443 11.30 -21.31 28.78
N TRP A 444 10.78 -22.52 28.55
CA TRP A 444 11.54 -23.62 27.98
C TRP A 444 12.02 -23.29 26.57
N ILE A 445 11.21 -22.66 25.71
CA ILE A 445 11.63 -22.23 24.37
C ILE A 445 12.81 -21.25 24.49
N VAL A 446 12.69 -20.22 25.33
CA VAL A 446 13.77 -19.23 25.53
C VAL A 446 15.06 -19.90 26.04
N ALA A 447 14.96 -20.88 26.92
CA ALA A 447 16.12 -21.56 27.51
C ALA A 447 16.73 -22.65 26.60
N SER A 448 15.90 -23.38 25.86
CA SER A 448 16.28 -24.62 25.18
C SER A 448 16.47 -24.45 23.68
N TYR A 449 15.94 -23.37 23.10
CA TYR A 449 16.05 -23.15 21.67
C TYR A 449 17.51 -22.78 21.34
N PRO A 450 18.23 -23.63 20.57
CA PRO A 450 19.65 -23.42 20.29
C PRO A 450 19.81 -22.25 19.33
N HIS A 451 19.95 -21.04 19.87
CA HIS A 451 20.21 -19.85 19.09
C HIS A 451 21.70 -19.59 18.99
N ASP A 452 22.19 -19.50 17.76
CA ASP A 452 23.18 -18.47 17.47
C ASP A 452 22.44 -17.14 17.52
N GLN A 453 22.37 -16.51 18.70
CA GLN A 453 21.67 -15.23 18.92
C GLN A 453 22.13 -14.16 17.93
N ARG A 454 23.35 -14.28 17.39
CA ARG A 454 23.87 -13.35 16.37
C ARG A 454 23.23 -13.55 15.01
N LYS A 455 22.74 -14.76 14.70
CA LYS A 455 22.12 -15.09 13.41
C LYS A 455 20.61 -14.86 13.39
N GLU A 456 19.93 -15.01 14.53
CA GLU A 456 18.47 -14.93 14.63
C GLU A 456 17.96 -14.02 15.76
N PRO A 457 18.42 -12.76 15.83
CA PRO A 457 18.05 -11.85 16.92
C PRO A 457 16.53 -11.59 16.98
N VAL A 458 15.85 -11.59 15.84
CA VAL A 458 14.40 -11.33 15.74
C VAL A 458 13.57 -12.44 16.38
N HIS A 459 13.92 -13.73 16.17
CA HIS A 459 13.19 -14.84 16.78
C HIS A 459 13.40 -14.88 18.30
N HIS A 460 14.62 -14.65 18.76
CA HIS A 460 14.91 -14.57 20.19
C HIS A 460 14.13 -13.42 20.86
N ALA A 461 14.11 -12.24 20.23
CA ALA A 461 13.30 -11.12 20.65
C ALA A 461 11.80 -11.47 20.74
N ALA A 462 11.26 -12.17 19.75
CA ALA A 462 9.86 -12.59 19.74
C ALA A 462 9.54 -13.58 20.88
N PHE A 463 10.44 -14.53 21.16
CA PHE A 463 10.27 -15.48 22.26
C PHE A 463 10.33 -14.78 23.63
N ALA A 464 11.28 -13.86 23.80
CA ALA A 464 11.41 -13.06 25.02
C ALA A 464 10.18 -12.16 25.24
N HIS A 465 9.62 -11.59 24.17
CA HIS A 465 8.39 -10.80 24.24
C HIS A 465 7.18 -11.66 24.64
N THR A 466 7.00 -12.85 24.06
CA THR A 466 5.92 -13.76 24.49
C THR A 466 6.08 -14.17 25.95
N LEU A 467 7.31 -14.37 26.44
CA LEU A 467 7.55 -14.61 27.87
C LEU A 467 7.17 -13.39 28.71
N ALA A 468 7.49 -12.18 28.26
CA ALA A 468 7.10 -10.94 28.92
C ALA A 468 5.57 -10.81 29.00
N LEU A 469 4.84 -11.17 27.93
CA LEU A 469 3.39 -11.23 27.92
C LEU A 469 2.84 -12.25 28.92
N ALA A 470 3.46 -13.43 29.03
CA ALA A 470 3.09 -14.41 30.05
C ALA A 470 3.29 -13.84 31.47
N ARG A 471 4.41 -13.16 31.74
CA ARG A 471 4.68 -12.51 33.02
C ARG A 471 3.69 -11.38 33.32
N LEU A 472 3.30 -10.60 32.31
CA LEU A 472 2.26 -9.58 32.43
C LEU A 472 0.95 -10.21 32.90
N ARG A 473 0.50 -11.28 32.24
CA ARG A 473 -0.74 -12.00 32.58
C ARG A 473 -0.68 -12.67 33.96
N GLN A 474 0.50 -13.10 34.41
CA GLN A 474 0.73 -13.66 35.76
C GLN A 474 0.78 -12.60 36.87
N GLY A 475 0.65 -11.31 36.55
CA GLY A 475 0.82 -10.22 37.52
C GLY A 475 2.27 -9.98 37.94
N ARG A 476 3.25 -10.58 37.25
CA ARG A 476 4.69 -10.43 37.50
C ARG A 476 5.24 -9.22 36.75
N PHE A 477 4.64 -8.06 36.98
CA PHE A 477 4.88 -6.84 36.19
C PHE A 477 6.34 -6.38 36.19
N GLY A 478 7.07 -6.59 37.29
CA GLY A 478 8.49 -6.21 37.40
C GLY A 478 9.43 -6.96 36.46
N GLU A 479 9.00 -8.07 35.87
CA GLU A 479 9.81 -8.87 34.94
C GLU A 479 9.57 -8.51 33.47
N VAL A 480 8.50 -7.76 33.17
CA VAL A 480 8.06 -7.52 31.78
C VAL A 480 9.08 -6.68 31.01
N GLU A 481 9.45 -5.52 31.55
CA GLU A 481 10.32 -4.57 30.83
C GLU A 481 11.73 -5.12 30.53
N PRO A 482 12.43 -5.80 31.47
CA PRO A 482 13.70 -6.46 31.18
C PRO A 482 13.61 -7.49 30.04
N LEU A 483 12.52 -8.26 29.96
CA LEU A 483 12.31 -9.24 28.90
C LEU A 483 12.05 -8.54 27.54
N CYS A 484 11.33 -7.43 27.54
CA CYS A 484 11.06 -6.63 26.34
C CYS A 484 12.29 -5.88 25.80
N ALA A 485 13.34 -5.67 26.59
CA ALA A 485 14.53 -4.91 26.18
C ALA A 485 15.18 -5.45 24.91
N SER A 486 15.27 -6.79 24.77
CA SER A 486 15.82 -7.42 23.57
C SER A 486 14.96 -7.18 22.31
N ALA A 487 13.64 -7.16 22.47
CA ALA A 487 12.71 -6.91 21.37
C ALA A 487 12.71 -5.45 20.91
N LEU A 488 12.89 -4.49 21.83
CA LEU A 488 13.03 -3.07 21.48
C LEU A 488 14.36 -2.75 20.77
N ALA A 489 15.40 -3.55 21.02
CA ALA A 489 16.70 -3.42 20.37
C ALA A 489 16.77 -4.11 18.99
N ALA A 490 15.92 -5.10 18.75
CA ALA A 490 15.82 -5.81 17.49
C ALA A 490 14.93 -5.05 16.47
N ASP A 491 15.21 -5.21 15.18
CA ASP A 491 14.35 -4.71 14.10
C ASP A 491 13.16 -5.66 13.89
N VAL A 492 12.18 -5.58 14.78
CA VAL A 492 10.97 -6.44 14.75
C VAL A 492 9.84 -5.89 13.89
N GLY A 493 10.02 -4.71 13.27
CA GLY A 493 8.97 -3.99 12.54
C GLY A 493 8.06 -3.16 13.44
N GLN A 494 7.33 -2.21 12.84
CA GLN A 494 6.53 -1.20 13.57
C GLN A 494 5.39 -1.81 14.39
N GLU A 495 4.64 -2.76 13.84
CA GLU A 495 3.49 -3.39 14.51
C GLU A 495 3.93 -4.20 15.74
N ASN A 496 4.92 -5.08 15.59
CA ASN A 496 5.47 -5.84 16.72
C ASN A 496 6.09 -4.91 17.77
N ARG A 497 6.78 -3.85 17.35
CA ARG A 497 7.31 -2.84 18.29
C ARG A 497 6.19 -2.15 19.06
N ALA A 498 5.08 -1.81 18.41
CA ALA A 498 3.91 -1.24 19.06
C ALA A 498 3.32 -2.21 20.11
N THR A 499 3.18 -3.50 19.78
CA THR A 499 2.74 -4.54 20.74
C THR A 499 3.69 -4.64 21.94
N VAL A 500 5.01 -4.62 21.72
CA VAL A 500 6.02 -4.65 22.80
C VAL A 500 5.88 -3.43 23.72
N LEU A 501 5.75 -2.22 23.15
CA LEU A 501 5.56 -1.00 23.92
C LEU A 501 4.23 -1.00 24.69
N ALA A 502 3.15 -1.50 24.09
CA ALA A 502 1.87 -1.69 24.76
C ALA A 502 1.98 -2.67 25.95
N THR A 503 2.74 -3.75 25.79
CA THR A 503 3.03 -4.71 26.87
C THR A 503 3.75 -4.03 28.04
N ILE A 504 4.75 -3.18 27.76
CA ILE A 504 5.45 -2.39 28.79
C ILE A 504 4.51 -1.37 29.45
N ALA A 505 3.71 -0.66 28.66
CA ALA A 505 2.78 0.34 29.17
C ALA A 505 1.75 -0.28 30.14
N LEU A 506 1.23 -1.47 29.81
CA LEU A 506 0.35 -2.25 30.69
C LEU A 506 1.02 -2.61 32.02
N ALA A 507 2.26 -3.10 31.98
CA ALA A 507 3.02 -3.46 33.18
C ALA A 507 3.31 -2.23 34.06
N ARG A 508 3.76 -1.13 33.46
CA ARG A 508 4.03 0.13 34.17
C ARG A 508 2.76 0.71 34.78
N ARG A 509 1.63 0.66 34.08
CA ARG A 509 0.31 1.06 34.61
C ARG A 509 -0.04 0.28 35.87
N ALA A 510 0.15 -1.05 35.85
CA ALA A 510 -0.13 -1.91 37.00
C ALA A 510 0.81 -1.65 38.20
N LEU A 511 2.05 -1.20 37.94
CA LEU A 511 3.01 -0.80 38.98
C LEU A 511 2.86 0.64 39.47
N GLY A 512 1.91 1.42 38.95
CA GLY A 512 1.78 2.86 39.26
C GLY A 512 2.92 3.73 38.69
N GLN A 513 3.61 3.25 37.66
CA GLN A 513 4.73 3.94 37.03
C GLN A 513 4.27 4.79 35.82
N PRO A 514 5.07 5.80 35.41
CA PRO A 514 4.79 6.59 34.21
C PRO A 514 4.77 5.73 32.93
N HIS A 515 3.62 5.74 32.24
CA HIS A 515 3.39 4.89 31.05
C HIS A 515 2.81 5.65 29.84
N ALA A 516 2.38 6.90 30.02
CA ALA A 516 1.68 7.67 28.97
C ALA A 516 2.52 7.85 27.70
N ASP A 517 3.81 8.18 27.83
CA ASP A 517 4.70 8.38 26.68
C ASP A 517 4.96 7.09 25.89
N VAL A 518 5.15 5.98 26.62
CA VAL A 518 5.35 4.64 26.03
C VAL A 518 4.11 4.22 25.24
N LEU A 519 2.92 4.45 25.81
CA LEU A 519 1.66 4.18 25.13
C LEU A 519 1.46 5.09 23.91
N ALA A 520 1.80 6.37 24.02
CA ALA A 520 1.71 7.31 22.90
C ALA A 520 2.63 6.90 21.73
N GLU A 521 3.84 6.41 22.01
CA GLU A 521 4.72 5.84 21.00
C GLU A 521 4.11 4.57 20.37
N ALA A 522 3.55 3.66 21.18
CA ALA A 522 2.88 2.47 20.69
C ALA A 522 1.74 2.81 19.71
N VAL A 523 0.86 3.74 20.09
CA VAL A 523 -0.27 4.21 19.27
C VAL A 523 0.22 4.91 18.00
N ALA A 524 1.29 5.71 18.08
CA ALA A 524 1.86 6.39 16.93
C ALA A 524 2.48 5.42 15.91
N LEU A 525 2.99 4.27 16.37
CA LEU A 525 3.52 3.22 15.52
C LEU A 525 2.41 2.38 14.88
N SER A 526 1.45 1.91 15.68
CA SER A 526 0.29 1.17 15.20
C SER A 526 -0.83 1.17 16.24
N SER A 527 -1.94 1.85 15.95
CA SER A 527 -3.13 1.83 16.81
C SER A 527 -3.84 0.47 16.85
N ASP A 528 -3.59 -0.38 15.85
CA ASP A 528 -4.26 -1.67 15.68
C ASP A 528 -3.40 -2.86 16.13
N ALA A 529 -2.19 -2.61 16.61
CA ALA A 529 -1.33 -3.67 17.12
C ALA A 529 -1.95 -4.36 18.34
N ASP A 530 -1.64 -5.66 18.51
CA ASP A 530 -2.11 -6.43 19.66
C ASP A 530 -1.76 -5.67 20.96
N LEU A 531 -2.67 -5.75 21.96
CA LEU A 531 -2.56 -5.09 23.27
C LEU A 531 -2.62 -3.56 23.28
N VAL A 532 -2.47 -2.86 22.15
CA VAL A 532 -2.58 -1.38 22.13
C VAL A 532 -3.96 -0.93 22.58
N ALA A 533 -5.02 -1.59 22.10
CA ALA A 533 -6.39 -1.32 22.53
C ALA A 533 -6.61 -1.59 24.03
N GLU A 534 -5.98 -2.62 24.59
CA GLU A 534 -6.04 -2.95 26.02
C GLU A 534 -5.27 -1.96 26.90
N ALA A 535 -4.17 -1.42 26.37
CA ALA A 535 -3.32 -0.45 27.05
C ALA A 535 -3.96 0.95 27.09
N GLN A 536 -4.83 1.28 26.13
CA GLN A 536 -5.58 2.52 26.14
C GLN A 536 -6.52 2.59 27.35
N PRO A 537 -6.71 3.79 27.95
CA PRO A 537 -7.71 3.97 28.98
C PRO A 537 -9.08 3.65 28.40
N ILE A 538 -9.87 2.86 29.14
CA ILE A 538 -11.29 2.65 28.82
C ILE A 538 -11.90 4.05 28.77
N GLN A 539 -12.22 4.54 27.57
CA GLN A 539 -13.00 5.76 27.46
C GLN A 539 -14.31 5.46 28.20
N PRO A 540 -14.69 6.26 29.22
CA PRO A 540 -15.98 6.07 29.88
C PRO A 540 -17.01 6.01 28.76
N ALA A 541 -17.78 4.92 28.71
CA ALA A 541 -18.76 4.70 27.67
C ALA A 541 -19.51 6.02 27.51
N ARG A 542 -19.38 6.66 26.34
CA ARG A 542 -20.05 7.94 26.09
C ARG A 542 -21.51 7.68 26.43
N GLU A 543 -21.99 8.25 27.54
CA GLU A 543 -23.38 8.16 27.94
C GLU A 543 -24.17 8.44 26.67
N SER A 544 -24.89 7.43 26.20
CA SER A 544 -25.61 7.47 24.95
C SER A 544 -26.49 8.71 25.01
N GLN A 545 -26.07 9.78 24.31
CA GLN A 545 -26.90 10.98 24.20
C GLN A 545 -28.25 10.48 23.71
N PRO A 546 -29.34 10.72 24.48
CA PRO A 546 -30.64 10.19 24.14
C PRO A 546 -30.92 10.58 22.69
N PHE A 547 -31.11 9.55 21.85
CA PHE A 547 -31.39 9.72 20.44
C PHE A 547 -32.57 10.69 20.34
N GLY A 548 -32.29 11.91 19.88
CA GLY A 548 -33.33 12.90 19.62
C GLY A 548 -34.34 12.28 18.67
N THR A 549 -35.57 12.11 19.15
CA THR A 549 -36.71 11.72 18.34
C THR A 549 -36.84 12.76 17.21
N ARG A 550 -36.63 12.30 15.97
CA ARG A 550 -37.01 13.03 14.75
C ARG A 550 -38.31 12.50 14.23
#